data_AF-A0A962QU00-F1
#
_entry.id   AF-A0A962QU00-F1
#
_cell.length_a   1.000
_cell.length_b   1.000
_cell.length_c   1.000
_cell.angle_alpha   90.00
_cell.angle_beta   90.00
_cell.angle_gamma   90.00
#
_symmetry.space_group_name_H-M   'P 1'
#
loop_
_entity.id
_entity.type
_entity.pdbx_description
1 polymer ?
#
loop_
_entity_poly.entity_id
_entity_poly.type
_entity_poly.pdbx_seq_one_letter_code
_entity_poly.pdbx_strand_id
1 'polypeptide(L)'
;SLTEQYQALMGTEGVTLEFTDDGIRRIAEIAWQVNEKTENIGARRLHTVMERLLEEVSFMAPTYAGRTIGVDADYVNRNLGELAEDEDLTRYIL
;
A
#
# COMPACT_ATOMS: atom_id res chain seq x y z
N SER A 1 -13.95 -0.36 -4.48
CA SER A 1 -12.76 -1.17 -4.14
C SER A 1 -11.84 -0.36 -3.23
N LEU A 2 -10.81 -0.97 -2.62
CA LEU A 2 -9.86 -0.29 -1.74
C LEU A 2 -9.04 0.77 -2.49
N THR A 3 -8.58 0.46 -3.70
CA THR A 3 -7.81 1.38 -4.56
C THR A 3 -8.63 2.63 -4.91
N GLU A 4 -9.89 2.46 -5.31
CA GLU A 4 -10.79 3.59 -5.61
C GLU A 4 -11.02 4.51 -4.39
N GLN A 5 -11.12 3.93 -3.18
CA GLN A 5 -11.27 4.72 -1.96
C GLN A 5 -10.03 5.57 -1.68
N TYR A 6 -8.82 5.00 -1.81
CA TYR A 6 -7.58 5.74 -1.63
C TYR A 6 -7.34 6.77 -2.73
N GLN A 7 -7.72 6.48 -3.98
CA GLN A 7 -7.70 7.48 -5.06
C GLN A 7 -8.59 8.68 -4.74
N ALA A 8 -9.81 8.43 -4.26
CA ALA A 8 -10.74 9.50 -3.88
C ALA A 8 -10.24 10.30 -2.68
N LEU A 9 -9.70 9.64 -1.66
CA LEU A 9 -9.12 10.29 -0.48
C LEU A 9 -7.93 11.17 -0.84
N MET A 10 -6.96 10.67 -1.60
CA MET A 10 -5.82 11.50 -2.03
C MET A 10 -6.24 12.63 -2.97
N GLY A 11 -7.31 12.42 -3.75
CA GLY A 11 -7.91 13.45 -4.58
C GLY A 11 -8.40 14.66 -3.79
N THR A 12 -8.80 14.52 -2.51
CA THR A 12 -9.18 15.68 -1.69
C THR A 12 -8.01 16.59 -1.35
N GLU A 13 -6.80 16.03 -1.33
CA GLU A 13 -5.53 16.74 -1.13
C GLU A 13 -4.91 17.22 -2.46
N GLY A 14 -5.62 17.02 -3.59
CA GLY A 14 -5.15 17.38 -4.92
C GLY A 14 -4.08 16.43 -5.48
N VAL A 15 -3.91 15.24 -4.90
CA VAL A 15 -2.98 14.21 -5.37
C VAL A 15 -3.73 13.15 -6.17
N THR A 16 -3.25 12.85 -7.38
CA THR A 16 -3.82 11.76 -8.20
C THR A 16 -3.03 10.48 -7.97
N LEU A 17 -3.68 9.41 -7.52
CA LEU A 17 -3.08 8.08 -7.45
C LEU A 17 -3.46 7.26 -8.69
N GLU A 18 -2.49 6.59 -9.30
CA GLU A 18 -2.72 5.65 -10.42
C GLU A 18 -2.15 4.29 -10.07
N PHE A 19 -3.02 3.31 -9.88
CA PHE A 19 -2.62 1.93 -9.62
C PHE A 19 -2.48 1.19 -10.95
N THR A 20 -1.31 0.61 -11.17
CA THR A 20 -1.05 -0.27 -12.31
C THR A 20 -1.46 -1.71 -11.96
N ASP A 21 -1.72 -2.53 -12.98
CA ASP A 21 -2.11 -3.93 -12.77
C ASP A 21 -1.03 -4.75 -12.05
N ASP A 22 0.25 -4.47 -12.31
CA ASP A 22 1.38 -5.07 -11.61
C ASP A 22 1.53 -4.56 -10.18
N GLY A 23 1.28 -3.27 -9.93
CA GLY A 23 1.19 -2.73 -8.57
C GLY A 23 0.10 -3.41 -7.74
N ILE A 24 -1.12 -3.54 -8.30
CA ILE A 24 -2.25 -4.22 -7.64
C ILE A 24 -1.91 -5.69 -7.35
N ARG A 25 -1.32 -6.40 -8.32
CA ARG A 25 -0.89 -7.79 -8.13
C ARG A 25 0.14 -7.88 -7.01
N ARG A 26 1.11 -6.98 -6.97
CA ARG A 26 2.16 -7.00 -5.95
C ARG A 26 1.62 -6.73 -4.54
N ILE A 27 0.65 -5.82 -4.41
CA ILE A 27 -0.05 -5.58 -3.13
C ILE A 27 -0.75 -6.85 -2.65
N ALA A 28 -1.44 -7.56 -3.55
CA ALA A 28 -2.13 -8.80 -3.22
C ALA A 28 -1.15 -9.91 -2.81
N GLU A 29 -0.01 -10.02 -3.48
CA GLU A 29 1.06 -10.97 -3.13
C GLU A 29 1.62 -10.69 -1.74
N ILE A 30 1.92 -9.44 -1.40
CA ILE A 30 2.43 -9.08 -0.07
C ILE A 30 1.39 -9.39 1.01
N ALA A 31 0.12 -9.03 0.79
CA ALA A 31 -0.94 -9.34 1.75
C ALA A 31 -1.09 -10.86 1.95
N TRP A 32 -0.94 -11.66 0.89
CA TRP A 32 -0.95 -13.12 0.99
C TRP A 32 0.28 -13.64 1.75
N GLN A 33 1.49 -13.17 1.41
CA GLN A 33 2.73 -13.58 2.09
C GLN A 33 2.69 -13.28 3.59
N VAL A 34 2.19 -12.12 3.99
CA VAL A 34 2.03 -11.76 5.40
C VAL A 34 1.04 -12.67 6.11
N ASN A 35 -0.08 -13.02 5.47
CA ASN A 35 -1.04 -13.97 6.03
C ASN A 35 -0.42 -15.36 6.23
N GLU A 36 0.47 -15.81 5.34
CA GLU A 36 1.15 -17.11 5.47
C GLU A 36 2.21 -17.11 6.58
N LYS A 37 2.92 -15.99 6.76
CA LYS A 37 3.97 -15.85 7.79
C LYS A 37 3.44 -15.56 9.19
N THR A 38 2.24 -14.98 9.28
CA THR A 38 1.65 -14.54 10.55
C THR A 38 0.27 -15.16 10.77
N GLU A 39 -0.68 -14.42 11.34
CA GLU A 39 -2.06 -14.85 11.45
C GLU A 39 -2.79 -14.57 10.13
N ASN A 40 -3.41 -15.59 9.54
CA ASN A 40 -4.21 -15.40 8.35
C ASN A 40 -5.56 -14.76 8.70
N ILE A 41 -5.68 -13.46 8.44
CA ILE A 41 -6.93 -12.69 8.65
C ILE A 41 -7.75 -12.52 7.37
N GLY A 42 -7.34 -13.20 6.29
CA GLY A 42 -7.94 -13.12 4.97
C GLY A 42 -7.76 -11.75 4.30
N ALA A 43 -8.78 -11.32 3.56
CA ALA A 43 -8.77 -10.07 2.79
C ALA A 43 -8.61 -8.81 3.66
N ARG A 44 -8.87 -8.88 4.97
CA ARG A 44 -8.67 -7.75 5.89
C ARG A 44 -7.22 -7.26 5.90
N ARG A 45 -6.26 -8.13 5.59
CA ARG A 45 -4.83 -7.79 5.47
C ARG A 45 -4.56 -6.71 4.43
N LEU A 46 -5.39 -6.62 3.39
CA LEU A 46 -5.24 -5.59 2.36
C LEU A 46 -5.38 -4.17 2.92
N HIS A 47 -6.15 -3.97 4.02
CA HIS A 47 -6.29 -2.65 4.62
C HIS A 47 -4.97 -2.16 5.24
N THR A 48 -4.35 -2.98 6.09
CA THR A 48 -3.10 -2.61 6.77
C THR A 48 -1.94 -2.47 5.78
N VAL A 49 -1.87 -3.35 4.79
CA VAL A 49 -0.89 -3.27 3.70
C VAL A 49 -1.06 -1.97 2.89
N MET A 50 -2.29 -1.60 2.53
CA MET A 50 -2.55 -0.36 1.79
C MET A 50 -2.26 0.90 2.60
N GLU A 51 -2.64 0.90 3.88
CA GLU A 51 -2.37 2.02 4.78
C GLU A 51 -0.87 2.26 4.92
N ARG A 52 -0.09 1.19 5.14
CA ARG A 52 1.37 1.28 5.22
C ARG A 52 2.02 1.68 3.89
N LEU A 53 1.50 1.18 2.76
CA LEU A 53 2.02 1.52 1.43
C LEU A 53 1.90 3.02 1.11
N LEU A 54 0.82 3.65 1.58
CA LEU A 54 0.48 5.04 1.24
C LEU A 54 0.80 6.04 2.35
N GLU A 55 1.36 5.58 3.47
CA GLU A 55 1.64 6.42 4.64
C GLU A 55 2.49 7.65 4.29
N GLU A 56 3.61 7.45 3.57
CA GLU A 56 4.50 8.54 3.17
C GLU A 56 3.80 9.54 2.24
N VAL A 57 3.04 9.03 1.26
CA VAL A 57 2.30 9.86 0.31
C VAL A 57 1.20 10.65 1.01
N SER A 58 0.48 10.02 1.94
CA SER A 58 -0.55 10.69 2.73
C SER A 58 0.05 11.78 3.62
N PHE A 59 1.22 11.55 4.21
CA PHE A 59 1.92 12.55 5.02
C PHE A 59 2.43 13.73 4.17
N MET A 60 2.95 13.43 2.98
CA MET A 60 3.50 14.42 2.05
C MET A 60 2.45 15.02 1.10
N ALA A 61 1.17 14.63 1.21
CA ALA A 61 0.10 15.01 0.29
C ALA A 61 0.02 16.53 0.02
N PRO A 62 0.14 17.42 1.04
CA PRO A 62 0.13 18.87 0.80
C PRO A 62 1.29 19.35 -0.11
N THR A 63 2.41 18.64 -0.11
CA THR A 63 3.59 18.94 -0.95
C THR A 63 3.43 18.36 -2.36
N TYR A 64 2.58 17.34 -2.53
CA TYR A 64 2.31 16.67 -3.79
C TYR A 64 1.04 17.15 -4.50
N ALA A 65 0.35 18.17 -3.98
CA ALA A 65 -0.81 18.75 -4.62
C ALA A 65 -0.53 19.10 -6.11
N GLY A 66 -1.41 18.63 -6.99
CA GLY A 66 -1.29 18.76 -8.45
C GLY A 66 -0.41 17.70 -9.12
N ARG A 67 0.13 16.71 -8.39
CA ARG A 67 0.94 15.62 -8.97
C ARG A 67 0.16 14.32 -9.11
N THR A 68 0.62 13.50 -10.05
CA THR A 68 0.22 12.10 -10.21
C THR A 68 1.29 11.19 -9.65
N ILE A 69 0.89 10.23 -8.82
CA ILE A 69 1.76 9.21 -8.23
C ILE A 69 1.33 7.86 -8.79
N GLY A 70 2.23 7.24 -9.55
CA GLY A 70 2.07 5.87 -10.03
C GLY A 70 2.42 4.87 -8.94
N VAL A 71 1.51 3.95 -8.69
CA VAL A 71 1.69 2.80 -7.79
C VAL A 71 1.91 1.57 -8.67
N ASP A 72 3.17 1.30 -8.97
CA ASP A 72 3.66 0.13 -9.70
C ASP A 72 4.31 -0.91 -8.77
N ALA A 73 4.72 -2.06 -9.32
CA ALA A 73 5.34 -3.11 -8.53
C ALA A 73 6.61 -2.63 -7.81
N ASP A 74 7.40 -1.75 -8.44
CA ASP A 74 8.64 -1.21 -7.86
C ASP A 74 8.34 -0.25 -6.70
N TYR A 75 7.32 0.60 -6.84
CA TYR A 75 6.81 1.45 -5.76
C TYR A 75 6.37 0.59 -4.57
N VAL A 76 5.64 -0.51 -4.82
CA VAL A 76 5.19 -1.42 -3.76
C VAL A 76 6.38 -2.09 -3.07
N ASN A 77 7.34 -2.62 -3.83
CA ASN A 77 8.54 -3.24 -3.29
C ASN A 77 9.40 -2.29 -2.46
N ARG A 78 9.56 -1.04 -2.90
CA ARG A 78 10.34 -0.05 -2.16
C ARG A 78 9.72 0.28 -0.79
N ASN A 79 8.40 0.33 -0.72
CA ASN A 79 7.68 0.75 0.49
C ASN A 79 7.38 -0.42 1.45
N LEU A 80 7.26 -1.64 0.93
CA LEU A 80 6.82 -2.80 1.72
C LEU A 80 7.77 -4.00 1.67
N GLY A 81 8.82 -3.97 0.83
CA GLY A 81 9.71 -5.10 0.60
C GLY A 81 10.41 -5.57 1.86
N GLU A 82 11.08 -4.68 2.58
CA GLU A 82 11.78 -5.01 3.83
C GLU A 82 10.80 -5.46 4.93
N LEU A 83 9.62 -4.83 4.99
CA LEU A 83 8.58 -5.18 5.97
C LEU A 83 8.03 -6.58 5.74
N ALA A 84 7.85 -7.00 4.49
CA ALA A 84 7.34 -8.33 4.16
C ALA A 84 8.36 -9.45 4.42
N GLU A 85 9.65 -9.14 4.53
CA GLU A 85 10.70 -10.12 4.79
C GLU A 85 10.87 -10.43 6.28
N ASP A 86 10.71 -9.44 7.16
CA ASP A 86 10.88 -9.59 8.61
C ASP A 86 9.56 -9.96 9.33
N GLU A 87 9.51 -11.18 9.89
CA GLU A 87 8.35 -11.73 10.59
C GLU A 87 7.97 -10.97 11.87
N ASP A 88 8.95 -10.49 12.62
CA ASP A 88 8.72 -9.78 13.88
C ASP A 88 8.17 -8.37 13.58
N LEU A 89 8.78 -7.66 12.63
CA LEU A 89 8.26 -6.37 12.16
C LEU A 89 6.86 -6.51 11.56
N THR A 90 6.63 -7.54 10.73
CA THR A 90 5.33 -7.82 10.14
C THR A 90 4.26 -8.00 11.21
N ARG A 91 4.53 -8.76 12.28
CA ARG A 91 3.53 -9.06 13.33
C ARG A 91 3.07 -7.82 14.10
N TYR A 92 3.91 -6.79 14.24
CA TYR A 92 3.57 -5.59 14.99
C TYR A 92 3.08 -4.43 14.11
N ILE A 93 3.47 -4.40 12.82
CA ILE A 93 3.19 -3.27 11.92
C ILE A 93 2.09 -3.60 10.90
N LEU A 94 1.92 -4.87 10.50
CA LEU A 94 1.07 -5.29 9.38
C LEU A 94 -0.03 -6.27 9.73
#